data_AF-A0A379FIN8-F1
#
_entry.id   AF-A0A379FIN8-F1
#
_cell.length_a   1.000
_cell.length_b   1.000
_cell.length_c   1.000
_cell.angle_alpha   90.00
_cell.angle_beta   90.00
_cell.angle_gamma   90.00
#
_symmetry.space_group_name_H-M   'P 1'
#
loop_
_entity.id
_entity.type
_entity.pdbx_description
1 polymer ?
#
loop_
_entity_poly.entity_id
_entity_poly.type
_entity_poly.pdbx_seq_one_letter_code
_entity_poly.pdbx_strand_id
1 'polypeptide(L)' 'MTTRKTLANAIRFLSMDAVQKAKSGHPGAPMGMADIAEVLWRDFLNHNPTNPHWADRDRFCFI' A
#
# COMPACT_ATOMS: atom_id res chain seq x y z
N MET A 1 8.46 -15.17 11.59
CA MET A 1 7.89 -15.08 10.22
C MET A 1 6.76 -14.07 10.22
N THR A 2 6.85 -13.04 9.38
CA THR A 2 5.73 -12.09 9.17
C THR A 2 4.69 -12.74 8.29
N THR A 3 3.44 -12.81 8.76
CA THR A 3 2.34 -13.33 7.94
C THR A 3 1.86 -12.25 6.96
N ARG A 4 1.19 -12.63 5.86
CA ARG A 4 0.55 -11.68 4.94
C ARG A 4 -0.38 -10.72 5.68
N LYS A 5 -1.10 -11.24 6.68
CA LYS A 5 -1.97 -10.46 7.56
C LYS A 5 -1.19 -9.43 8.39
N THR A 6 0.00 -9.77 8.88
CA THR A 6 0.87 -8.82 9.59
C THR A 6 1.31 -7.67 8.69
N LEU A 7 1.63 -7.95 7.42
CA LEU A 7 2.05 -6.95 6.44
C LEU A 7 0.88 -6.06 5.99
N ALA A 8 -0.28 -6.64 5.72
CA ALA A 8 -1.48 -5.87 5.44
C ALA A 8 -1.88 -5.00 6.65
N ASN A 9 -1.73 -5.51 7.87
CA ASN A 9 -1.97 -4.71 9.08
C ASN A 9 -1.00 -3.54 9.21
N ALA A 10 0.26 -3.67 8.76
CA ALA A 10 1.19 -2.53 8.73
C ALA A 10 0.65 -1.38 7.85
N ILE A 11 0.09 -1.70 6.67
CA ILE A 11 -0.56 -0.70 5.80
C ILE A 11 -1.75 -0.04 6.50
N ARG A 12 -2.56 -0.83 7.22
CA ARG A 12 -3.71 -0.32 8.00
C ARG A 12 -3.27 0.66 9.08
N PHE A 13 -2.31 0.27 9.92
CA PHE A 13 -1.84 1.10 11.03
C PHE A 13 -1.16 2.39 10.54
N LEU A 14 -0.32 2.30 9.51
CA LEU A 14 0.31 3.49 8.93
C LEU A 14 -0.72 4.46 8.34
N SER A 15 -1.75 3.93 7.69
CA SER A 15 -2.82 4.76 7.13
C SER A 15 -3.66 5.45 8.21
N MET A 16 -4.00 4.72 9.29
CA MET A 16 -4.72 5.30 10.44
C MET A 16 -3.87 6.39 11.13
N ASP A 17 -2.61 6.10 11.43
CA ASP A 17 -1.73 7.01 12.17
C ASP A 17 -1.43 8.29 11.37
N ALA A 18 -1.19 8.17 10.06
CA ALA A 18 -0.97 9.31 9.17
C ALA A 18 -2.19 10.25 9.12
N VAL A 19 -3.40 9.69 8.98
CA VAL A 19 -4.65 10.49 8.97
C VAL A 19 -4.90 11.14 10.32
N GLN A 20 -4.69 10.41 11.41
CA GLN A 20 -4.86 10.92 12.77
C GLN A 20 -3.88 12.07 13.05
N LYS A 21 -2.61 11.92 12.68
CA LYS A 21 -1.58 12.95 12.82
C LYS A 21 -1.88 14.19 11.97
N ALA A 22 -2.39 14.00 10.76
CA ALA A 22 -2.80 15.08 9.87
C ALA A 22 -4.13 15.76 10.28
N LYS A 23 -4.90 15.15 11.20
CA LYS A 23 -6.27 15.56 11.59
C LYS A 23 -7.22 15.73 10.39
N SER A 24 -6.91 15.06 9.29
CA SER A 24 -7.59 15.23 8.00
C SER A 24 -7.26 14.05 7.09
N GLY A 25 -8.26 13.56 6.35
CA GLY A 25 -8.13 12.43 5.42
C GLY A 25 -9.13 11.30 5.66
N HIS A 26 -9.08 10.26 4.81
CA HIS A 26 -10.01 9.14 4.81
C HIS A 26 -9.26 7.81 5.00
N PRO A 27 -9.25 7.22 6.21
CA PRO A 27 -8.51 5.99 6.46
C PRO A 27 -9.29 4.74 6.01
N GLY A 28 -10.60 4.87 5.70
CA GLY A 28 -11.49 3.76 5.32
C GLY A 28 -11.01 2.95 4.11
N ALA A 29 -10.77 3.63 2.98
CA ALA A 29 -10.37 2.97 1.73
C ALA A 29 -8.98 2.28 1.82
N PRO A 30 -7.94 2.90 2.41
CA PRO A 30 -6.66 2.23 2.66
C PRO A 30 -6.75 0.99 3.54
N MET A 31 -7.64 1.00 4.56
CA MET A 31 -7.76 -0.13 5.48
C MET A 31 -8.49 -1.34 4.86
N GLY A 32 -9.49 -1.09 4.02
CA GLY A 32 -10.25 -2.13 3.32
C GLY A 32 -9.43 -2.82 2.23
N MET A 33 -8.59 -2.06 1.52
CA MET A 33 -7.77 -2.60 0.42
C MET A 33 -6.39 -3.10 0.83
N ALA A 34 -6.04 -3.07 2.13
CA ALA A 34 -4.70 -3.44 2.59
C ALA A 34 -4.30 -4.88 2.26
N ASP A 35 -5.23 -5.85 2.30
CA ASP A 35 -4.92 -7.24 1.95
C ASP A 35 -4.69 -7.39 0.43
N ILE A 36 -5.47 -6.69 -0.39
CA ILE A 36 -5.32 -6.68 -1.86
C ILE A 36 -4.00 -6.01 -2.25
N ALA A 37 -3.68 -4.89 -1.62
CA ALA A 37 -2.44 -4.17 -1.83
C ALA A 37 -1.22 -5.03 -1.47
N GLU A 38 -1.27 -5.82 -0.38
CA GLU A 38 -0.18 -6.71 0.02
C GLU A 38 0.13 -7.76 -1.04
N VAL A 39 -0.89 -8.40 -1.62
CA VAL A 39 -0.71 -9.39 -2.67
C VAL A 39 -0.25 -8.75 -3.98
N LEU A 40 -0.92 -7.67 -4.42
CA LEU A 40 -0.60 -7.00 -5.68
C LEU A 40 0.84 -6.49 -5.69
N TRP A 41 1.24 -5.75 -4.64
CA TRP A 41 2.55 -5.09 -4.61
C TRP A 41 3.72 -6.04 -4.35
N ARG A 42 3.49 -7.19 -3.70
CA ARG A 42 4.56 -8.16 -3.42
C ARG A 42 4.68 -9.26 -4.46
N ASP A 43 3.56 -9.77 -4.97
CA ASP A 43 3.57 -10.97 -5.81
C ASP A 43 3.51 -10.64 -7.31
N PHE A 44 2.90 -9.51 -7.70
CA PHE A 44 2.58 -9.24 -9.11
C PHE A 44 3.16 -7.93 -9.67
N LEU A 45 3.25 -6.88 -8.87
CA LEU A 45 3.62 -5.55 -9.35
C LEU A 45 5.10 -5.46 -9.70
N ASN A 46 5.41 -5.37 -10.99
CA ASN A 46 6.75 -5.17 -11.48
C ASN A 46 7.11 -3.67 -11.46
N HIS A 47 7.77 -3.27 -10.38
CA HIS A 47 8.20 -1.89 -10.19
C HIS A 47 9.61 -1.84 -9.62
N ASN A 48 10.31 -0.74 -9.88
CA ASN A 48 11.64 -0.49 -9.34
C ASN A 48 11.59 0.74 -8.39
N PRO A 49 11.66 0.55 -7.07
CA PRO A 49 11.68 1.64 -6.10
C PRO A 49 12.84 2.63 -6.27
N THR A 50 13.98 2.19 -6.80
CA THR A 50 15.15 3.07 -7.01
C THR A 50 15.11 3.80 -8.36
N ASN A 51 14.26 3.35 -9.30
CA ASN A 51 14.06 4.02 -10.59
C ASN A 51 12.56 4.13 -10.93
N PRO A 52 11.86 5.14 -10.36
CA PRO A 52 10.45 5.34 -10.62
C PRO A 52 10.14 5.78 -12.07
N HIS A 53 11.13 6.19 -12.86
CA HIS A 53 10.97 6.57 -14.27
C HIS A 53 11.20 5.43 -15.25
N TRP A 54 11.40 4.20 -14.75
CA TRP A 54 11.53 3.02 -15.60
C TRP A 54 10.33 2.92 -16.56
N ALA A 55 10.63 2.87 -17.86
CA ALA A 55 9.66 2.95 -18.93
C ALA A 55 8.67 1.77 -18.94
N ASP A 56 9.14 0.57 -18.59
CA ASP A 56 8.38 -0.69 -18.64
C ASP A 56 7.87 -1.15 -17.26
N ARG A 57 7.76 -0.21 -16.32
CA ARG A 57 7.17 -0.50 -15.00
C ARG A 57 5.66 -0.64 -15.11
N ASP A 58 5.10 -1.50 -14.27
CA ASP A 58 3.66 -1.55 -14.07
C ASP A 58 3.17 -0.22 -13.46
N ARG A 59 2.04 0.27 -13.98
CA ARG A 59 1.44 1.53 -13.53
C ARG A 59 0.28 1.22 -12.58
N PHE A 60 0.51 1.49 -11.30
CA PHE A 60 -0.55 1.45 -10.29
C PHE A 60 -1.33 2.77 -10.30
N CYS A 61 -2.65 2.69 -10.46
CA CYS A 61 -3.57 3.83 -10.36
C CYS A 61 -4.63 3.54 -9.30
N PHE A 62 -4.77 4.45 -8.34
CA PHE A 62 -5.81 4.40 -7.31
C PHE A 62 -6.89 5.42 -7.68
N ILE A 63 -8.10 4.94 -7.98
CA ILE A 63 -9.27 5.77 -8.33
C ILE A 63 -10.17 6.00 -7.13
#